data_AF-A0A958NNN4-F1
#
_entry.id   AF-A0A958NNN4-F1
#
_cell.length_a   1.000
_cell.length_b   1.000
_cell.length_c   1.000
_cell.angle_alpha   90.00
_cell.angle_beta   90.00
_cell.angle_gamma   90.00
#
_symmetry.space_group_name_H-M   'P 1'
#
loop_
_entity.id
_entity.type
_entity.pdbx_description
1 polymer ?
#
loop_
_entity_poly.entity_id
_entity_poly.type
_entity_poly.pdbx_seq_one_letter_code
_entity_poly.pdbx_strand_id
1 'polypeptide(L)'
;MIRVFTYISFSLIFLTGCGDSNQQIQEDDDVENFIRESENYMKNRDFDGDNISDDLLFTYTEGAHCCYIMSLKLSSKQDTIHYPFEMDGGYEFGIVDGSQHNQFEIGDLDGDGLPEIFMTISTYNGEEYSIDSNWTIQYGITSNYIIFDYRNGEIVLDDYDPEKYPVKKK
;
A
#
# COMPACT_ATOMS: atom_id res chain seq x y z
N MET A 1 -8.93 -18.01 67.35
CA MET A 1 -9.10 -17.60 65.95
C MET A 1 -8.18 -18.48 65.11
N ILE A 2 -8.72 -19.58 64.57
CA ILE A 2 -7.96 -20.61 63.86
C ILE A 2 -8.04 -20.28 62.37
N ARG A 3 -6.90 -20.06 61.71
CA ARG A 3 -6.82 -19.94 60.25
C ARG A 3 -6.10 -21.17 59.71
N VAL A 4 -6.89 -22.02 59.06
CA VAL A 4 -6.44 -23.16 58.26
C VAL A 4 -5.90 -22.60 56.94
N PHE A 5 -4.63 -22.84 56.64
CA PHE A 5 -4.07 -22.58 55.31
C PHE A 5 -4.18 -23.86 54.48
N THR A 6 -5.09 -23.84 53.51
CA THR A 6 -5.22 -24.90 52.51
C THR A 6 -4.11 -24.74 51.47
N TYR A 7 -3.26 -25.75 51.33
CA TYR A 7 -2.30 -25.85 50.23
C TYR A 7 -3.02 -26.37 48.99
N ILE A 8 -2.97 -25.62 47.90
CA ILE A 8 -3.28 -26.14 46.56
C ILE A 8 -1.94 -26.30 45.82
N SER A 9 -1.54 -27.56 45.65
CA SER A 9 -0.41 -27.97 44.84
C SER A 9 -0.81 -27.91 43.37
N PHE A 10 -0.14 -27.08 42.57
CA PHE A 10 -0.17 -27.17 41.12
C PHE A 10 1.07 -27.95 40.66
N SER A 11 0.86 -29.20 40.27
CA SER A 11 1.87 -29.98 39.55
C SER A 11 1.88 -29.54 38.10
N LEU A 12 2.91 -28.80 37.69
CA LEU A 12 3.18 -28.53 36.28
C LEU A 12 3.88 -29.76 35.69
N ILE A 13 3.19 -30.46 34.80
CA ILE A 13 3.74 -31.59 34.06
C ILE A 13 4.67 -31.01 32.98
N PHE A 14 5.98 -31.23 33.13
CA PHE A 14 6.95 -31.00 32.07
C PHE A 14 6.78 -32.09 31.02
N LEU A 15 6.16 -31.73 29.89
CA LEU A 15 6.39 -32.44 28.62
C LEU A 15 7.71 -31.92 28.05
N THR A 16 8.74 -32.75 28.14
CA THR A 16 9.97 -32.56 27.39
C THR A 16 9.91 -33.41 26.12
N GLY A 17 10.29 -32.82 24.99
CA GLY A 17 10.80 -33.59 23.85
C GLY A 17 10.41 -33.07 22.46
N CYS A 18 11.08 -32.02 21.98
CA CYS A 18 12.03 -32.13 20.86
C CYS A 18 12.61 -30.76 20.51
N GLY A 19 13.94 -30.69 20.47
CA GLY A 19 14.67 -29.65 19.73
C GLY A 19 14.97 -28.38 20.51
N ASP A 20 16.13 -28.35 21.17
CA ASP A 20 16.90 -27.12 21.26
C ASP A 20 17.27 -26.70 19.83
N SER A 21 16.54 -25.71 19.29
CA SER A 21 17.09 -24.77 18.33
C SER A 21 16.77 -23.39 18.85
N ASN A 22 17.74 -22.84 19.56
CA ASN A 22 17.88 -21.42 19.83
C ASN A 22 18.01 -20.69 18.48
N GLN A 23 16.88 -20.42 17.83
CA GLN A 23 16.72 -19.50 16.71
C GLN A 23 15.68 -18.45 17.14
N GLN A 24 16.05 -17.61 18.11
CA GLN A 24 15.55 -16.23 18.14
C GLN A 24 16.60 -15.38 17.42
N ILE A 25 16.63 -15.41 16.08
CA ILE A 25 17.60 -14.65 15.29
C ILE A 25 16.88 -14.14 14.03
N GLN A 26 16.85 -12.80 13.88
CA GLN A 26 16.53 -12.05 12.64
C GLN A 26 15.13 -12.23 12.04
N GLU A 27 14.07 -11.84 12.74
CA GLU A 27 12.77 -11.60 12.08
C GLU A 27 12.23 -10.21 12.44
N ASP A 28 12.37 -9.79 13.71
CA ASP A 28 11.87 -8.48 14.16
C ASP A 28 12.59 -7.28 13.51
N ASP A 29 13.92 -7.32 13.36
CA ASP A 29 14.71 -6.22 12.78
C ASP A 29 14.42 -6.03 11.27
N ASP A 30 14.18 -7.12 10.55
CA ASP A 30 13.92 -7.07 9.10
C ASP A 30 12.50 -6.53 8.82
N VAL A 31 11.52 -6.92 9.65
CA VAL A 31 10.16 -6.38 9.60
C VAL A 31 10.14 -4.88 9.95
N GLU A 32 10.85 -4.45 10.98
CA GLU A 32 10.89 -3.03 11.37
C GLU A 32 11.58 -2.17 10.29
N ASN A 33 12.66 -2.67 9.68
CA ASN A 33 13.31 -1.99 8.56
C ASN A 33 12.39 -1.84 7.35
N PHE A 34 11.65 -2.90 6.99
CA PHE A 34 10.69 -2.87 5.89
C PHE A 34 9.54 -1.88 6.13
N ILE A 35 8.93 -1.90 7.33
CA ILE A 35 7.90 -0.93 7.71
C ILE A 35 8.44 0.51 7.59
N ARG A 36 9.65 0.76 8.06
CA ARG A 36 10.27 2.09 7.98
C ARG A 36 10.53 2.52 6.53
N GLU A 37 11.01 1.62 5.68
CA GLU A 37 11.20 1.88 4.25
C GLU A 37 9.88 2.22 3.58
N SER A 38 8.79 1.52 3.92
CA SER A 38 7.45 1.86 3.47
C SER A 38 7.02 3.24 3.84
N GLU A 39 7.10 3.54 5.13
CA GLU A 39 6.64 4.83 5.61
C GLU A 39 7.44 5.94 4.93
N ASN A 40 8.74 5.74 4.74
CA ASN A 40 9.59 6.71 4.05
C ASN A 40 9.27 6.86 2.57
N TYR A 41 8.90 5.78 1.88
CA TYR A 41 8.48 5.83 0.47
C TYR A 41 7.20 6.67 0.28
N MET A 42 6.30 6.64 1.27
CA MET A 42 5.05 7.41 1.24
C MET A 42 5.14 8.82 1.80
N LYS A 43 6.15 9.11 2.63
CA LYS A 43 6.33 10.43 3.25
C LYS A 43 6.87 11.45 2.25
N ASN A 44 6.58 12.73 2.54
CA ASN A 44 7.13 13.89 1.83
C ASN A 44 6.76 13.94 0.34
N ARG A 45 5.49 13.66 0.03
CA ARG A 45 4.92 13.81 -1.31
C ARG A 45 4.01 15.02 -1.30
N ASP A 46 4.26 15.96 -2.19
CA ASP A 46 3.45 17.17 -2.40
C ASP A 46 2.84 17.03 -3.80
N PHE A 47 1.65 16.42 -3.87
CA PHE A 47 0.95 16.16 -5.13
C PHE A 47 0.27 17.41 -5.67
N ASP A 48 -0.01 18.43 -4.84
CA ASP A 48 -0.78 19.61 -5.26
C ASP A 48 0.03 20.93 -5.34
N GLY A 49 1.32 20.87 -5.00
CA GLY A 49 2.29 21.95 -5.14
C GLY A 49 2.24 23.00 -4.03
N ASP A 50 1.58 22.73 -2.90
CA ASP A 50 1.47 23.68 -1.79
C ASP A 50 2.67 23.65 -0.83
N ASN A 51 3.66 22.80 -1.10
CA ASN A 51 4.86 22.52 -0.30
C ASN A 51 4.58 21.87 1.06
N ILE A 52 3.40 21.26 1.24
CA ILE A 52 3.03 20.46 2.40
C ILE A 52 2.88 19.01 1.94
N SER A 53 3.32 18.06 2.77
CA SER A 53 3.15 16.65 2.43
C SER A 53 1.68 16.26 2.50
N ASP A 54 1.24 15.58 1.47
CA ASP A 54 -0.05 14.93 1.34
C ASP A 54 -0.03 13.51 1.89
N ASP A 55 -1.22 12.96 2.15
CA ASP A 55 -1.40 11.61 2.66
C ASP A 55 -1.93 10.68 1.56
N LEU A 56 -1.21 9.58 1.32
CA LEU A 56 -1.74 8.43 0.58
C LEU A 56 -2.09 7.30 1.54
N LEU A 57 -3.34 6.84 1.49
CA LEU A 57 -3.88 5.85 2.40
C LEU A 57 -4.32 4.61 1.61
N PHE A 58 -4.06 3.43 2.18
CA PHE A 58 -4.54 2.16 1.61
C PHE A 58 -5.46 1.47 2.60
N THR A 59 -6.62 1.04 2.11
CA THR A 59 -7.57 0.21 2.88
C THR A 59 -7.52 -1.20 2.34
N TYR A 60 -7.23 -2.17 3.21
CA TYR A 60 -7.32 -3.59 2.88
C TYR A 60 -8.79 -4.01 2.81
N THR A 61 -9.21 -4.60 1.70
CA THR A 61 -10.61 -4.95 1.45
C THR A 61 -11.03 -6.35 1.94
N GLU A 62 -10.12 -7.05 2.62
CA GLU A 62 -10.28 -8.45 3.07
C GLU A 62 -10.38 -9.46 1.91
N GLY A 63 -9.80 -10.65 2.08
CA GLY A 63 -9.79 -11.69 1.04
C GLY A 63 -8.69 -12.73 1.24
N ALA A 64 -8.62 -13.70 0.31
CA ALA A 64 -7.47 -14.60 0.20
C ALA A 64 -6.28 -13.93 -0.52
N HIS A 65 -6.53 -12.76 -1.11
CA HIS A 65 -5.60 -11.97 -1.92
C HIS A 65 -5.33 -10.62 -1.24
N CYS A 66 -4.23 -9.99 -1.61
CA CYS A 66 -3.77 -8.75 -0.99
C CYS A 66 -4.37 -7.56 -1.74
N CYS A 67 -5.67 -7.36 -1.54
CA CYS A 67 -6.47 -6.37 -2.24
C CYS A 67 -6.48 -5.03 -1.50
N TYR A 68 -6.07 -3.96 -2.19
CA TYR A 68 -5.99 -2.61 -1.64
C TYR A 68 -6.81 -1.62 -2.44
N ILE A 69 -7.50 -0.75 -1.72
CA ILE A 69 -8.11 0.47 -2.26
C ILE A 69 -7.29 1.68 -1.79
N MET A 70 -6.88 2.51 -2.75
CA MET A 70 -6.14 3.74 -2.49
C MET A 70 -7.08 4.92 -2.21
N SER A 71 -6.68 5.78 -1.29
CA SER A 71 -7.29 7.08 -1.03
C SER A 71 -6.21 8.16 -0.95
N LEU A 72 -6.54 9.35 -1.41
CA LEU A 72 -5.63 10.49 -1.44
C LEU A 72 -6.24 11.64 -0.66
N LYS A 73 -5.46 12.23 0.25
CA LYS A 73 -5.84 13.42 0.98
C LYS A 73 -4.78 14.48 0.75
N LEU A 74 -5.17 15.46 -0.05
CA LEU A 74 -4.37 16.64 -0.33
C LEU A 74 -4.38 17.58 0.86
N SER A 75 -3.24 18.14 1.19
CA SER A 75 -3.03 19.08 2.29
C SER A 75 -3.74 20.41 2.05
N SER A 76 -3.88 20.84 0.79
CA SER A 76 -4.67 22.02 0.42
C SER A 76 -6.19 21.79 0.48
N LYS A 77 -6.65 20.54 0.64
CA LYS A 77 -8.07 20.16 0.66
C LYS A 77 -8.47 19.55 2.01
N GLN A 78 -9.75 19.66 2.34
CA GLN A 78 -10.28 19.10 3.59
C GLN A 78 -10.72 17.64 3.43
N ASP A 79 -11.09 17.25 2.21
CA ASP A 79 -11.69 15.95 1.93
C ASP A 79 -10.64 14.92 1.49
N THR A 80 -10.87 13.68 1.89
CA THR A 80 -10.15 12.52 1.37
C THR A 80 -10.89 12.00 0.14
N ILE A 81 -10.16 11.84 -0.96
CA ILE A 81 -10.68 11.29 -2.21
C ILE A 81 -10.46 9.78 -2.16
N HIS A 82 -11.54 9.01 -2.31
CA HIS A 82 -11.50 7.56 -2.34
C HIS A 82 -11.64 7.07 -3.78
N TYR A 83 -10.67 6.28 -4.25
CA TYR A 83 -10.69 5.72 -5.59
C TYR A 83 -11.14 4.26 -5.54
N PRO A 84 -12.11 3.82 -6.36
CA PRO A 84 -12.71 2.50 -6.23
C PRO A 84 -11.87 1.37 -6.86
N PHE A 85 -10.61 1.64 -7.21
CA PHE A 85 -9.77 0.68 -7.91
C PHE A 85 -9.08 -0.25 -6.92
N GLU A 86 -9.18 -1.54 -7.21
CA GLU A 86 -8.50 -2.56 -6.44
C GLU A 86 -7.16 -2.89 -7.08
N MET A 87 -6.11 -2.86 -6.27
CA MET A 87 -4.77 -3.33 -6.61
C MET A 87 -4.50 -4.61 -5.82
N ASP A 88 -4.16 -5.69 -6.53
CA ASP A 88 -3.84 -7.00 -5.93
C ASP A 88 -2.32 -7.23 -5.95
N GLY A 89 -1.68 -6.93 -4.82
CA GLY A 89 -0.21 -6.92 -4.70
C GLY A 89 0.43 -5.58 -5.12
N GLY A 90 1.76 -5.60 -5.27
CA GLY A 90 2.51 -4.53 -5.96
C GLY A 90 2.79 -3.22 -5.24
N TYR A 91 2.37 -3.09 -3.98
CA TYR A 91 2.81 -2.01 -3.13
C TYR A 91 4.23 -2.30 -2.60
N GLU A 92 5.25 -1.62 -3.16
CA GLU A 92 6.68 -1.97 -3.02
C GLU A 92 7.16 -2.05 -1.56
N PHE A 93 6.47 -1.42 -0.61
CA PHE A 93 6.96 -1.40 0.78
C PHE A 93 5.92 -1.52 1.90
N GLY A 94 4.62 -1.28 1.74
CA GLY A 94 3.73 -1.28 2.92
C GLY A 94 3.04 -2.60 3.18
N ILE A 95 3.71 -3.44 3.97
CA ILE A 95 3.12 -4.59 4.68
C ILE A 95 2.47 -5.63 3.72
N VAL A 96 3.03 -5.81 2.51
CA VAL A 96 2.68 -6.87 1.56
C VAL A 96 3.89 -7.20 0.71
N ASP A 97 4.04 -8.47 0.38
CA ASP A 97 5.18 -9.24 -0.12
C ASP A 97 6.14 -8.69 -1.22
N GLY A 98 5.97 -7.46 -1.73
CA GLY A 98 6.84 -6.89 -2.78
C GLY A 98 6.81 -7.65 -4.11
N SER A 99 5.80 -8.50 -4.32
CA SER A 99 5.73 -9.44 -5.45
C SER A 99 5.60 -8.78 -6.82
N GLN A 100 5.05 -7.56 -6.89
CA GLN A 100 4.71 -6.87 -8.15
C GLN A 100 5.11 -5.39 -8.13
N HIS A 101 6.38 -5.09 -7.81
CA HIS A 101 6.90 -3.72 -7.63
C HIS A 101 6.63 -2.73 -8.78
N ASN A 102 6.23 -3.22 -9.95
CA ASN A 102 5.94 -2.44 -11.14
C ASN A 102 4.45 -2.07 -11.28
N GLN A 103 3.58 -2.46 -10.36
CA GLN A 103 2.16 -2.12 -10.39
C GLN A 103 1.85 -0.77 -9.73
N PHE A 104 2.79 -0.21 -8.97
CA PHE A 104 2.60 1.05 -8.25
C PHE A 104 3.89 1.86 -8.20
N GLU A 105 3.87 3.07 -8.77
CA GLU A 105 5.03 3.98 -8.75
C GLU A 105 4.58 5.40 -8.42
N ILE A 106 5.39 6.12 -7.66
CA ILE A 106 5.21 7.54 -7.39
C ILE A 106 6.47 8.28 -7.84
N GLY A 107 6.30 9.31 -8.66
CA GLY A 107 7.40 10.17 -9.11
C GLY A 107 6.93 11.26 -10.06
N ASP A 108 7.80 12.23 -10.31
CA ASP A 108 7.62 13.22 -11.38
C ASP A 108 7.86 12.51 -12.72
N LEU A 109 6.76 12.04 -13.32
CA LEU A 109 6.74 11.21 -14.52
C LEU A 109 6.61 12.07 -15.77
N ASP A 110 5.92 13.21 -15.73
CA ASP A 110 5.77 14.10 -16.89
C ASP A 110 6.70 15.33 -16.89
N GLY A 111 7.43 15.57 -15.80
CA GLY A 111 8.46 16.60 -15.70
C GLY A 111 7.95 17.97 -15.31
N ASP A 112 6.73 18.10 -14.79
CA ASP A 112 6.15 19.38 -14.35
C ASP A 112 6.63 19.83 -12.96
N GLY A 113 7.31 18.93 -12.22
CA GLY A 113 7.87 19.16 -10.91
C GLY A 113 6.99 18.77 -9.73
N LEU A 114 5.78 18.25 -10.00
CA LEU A 114 4.94 17.54 -9.05
C LEU A 114 5.07 16.02 -9.27
N PRO A 115 4.75 15.19 -8.26
CA PRO A 115 4.71 13.76 -8.43
C PRO A 115 3.37 13.29 -8.99
N GLU A 116 3.41 12.31 -9.89
CA GLU A 116 2.27 11.51 -10.31
C GLU A 116 2.25 10.17 -9.59
N ILE A 117 1.10 9.50 -9.62
CA ILE A 117 0.95 8.10 -9.20
C ILE A 117 0.63 7.27 -10.43
N PHE A 118 1.45 6.27 -10.71
CA PHE A 118 1.13 5.19 -11.63
C PHE A 118 0.56 4.00 -10.86
N MET A 119 -0.54 3.43 -11.36
CA MET A 119 -1.20 2.26 -10.77
C MET A 119 -1.65 1.28 -11.84
N THR A 120 -1.47 -0.01 -11.60
CA THR A 120 -2.02 -1.09 -12.42
C THR A 120 -3.17 -1.80 -11.70
N ILE A 121 -4.33 -1.88 -12.36
CA ILE A 121 -5.50 -2.65 -11.91
C ILE A 121 -5.40 -4.08 -12.45
N SER A 122 -4.78 -4.97 -11.71
CA SER A 122 -4.62 -6.38 -12.10
C SER A 122 -4.71 -7.32 -10.90
N THR A 123 -4.92 -8.60 -11.16
CA THR A 123 -4.78 -9.67 -10.17
C THR A 123 -3.33 -9.80 -9.70
N TYR A 124 -3.12 -10.53 -8.61
CA TYR A 124 -1.81 -10.87 -8.06
C TYR A 124 -0.87 -11.52 -9.11
N ASN A 125 -1.45 -12.29 -10.02
CA ASN A 125 -0.72 -12.98 -11.09
C ASN A 125 -0.48 -12.09 -12.33
N GLY A 126 -0.86 -10.82 -12.27
CA GLY A 126 -0.75 -9.86 -13.38
C GLY A 126 -1.83 -9.99 -14.44
N GLU A 127 -2.96 -10.64 -14.14
CA GLU A 127 -4.09 -10.72 -15.08
C GLU A 127 -4.92 -9.44 -14.98
N GLU A 128 -5.27 -8.85 -16.11
CA GLU A 128 -6.04 -7.61 -16.14
C GLU A 128 -7.50 -7.86 -15.70
N TYR A 129 -7.98 -7.04 -14.78
CA TYR A 129 -9.41 -7.02 -14.44
C TYR A 129 -10.23 -6.39 -15.57
N SER A 130 -11.51 -6.74 -15.66
CA SER A 130 -12.43 -5.99 -16.52
C SER A 130 -12.64 -4.59 -15.94
N ILE A 131 -12.48 -3.56 -16.77
CA ILE A 131 -12.77 -2.18 -16.37
C ILE A 131 -14.29 -1.99 -16.20
N ASP A 132 -14.71 -1.52 -15.02
CA ASP A 132 -16.11 -1.16 -14.78
C ASP A 132 -16.49 0.04 -15.66
N SER A 133 -17.57 -0.10 -16.43
CA SER A 133 -18.13 0.97 -17.25
C SER A 133 -18.40 2.28 -16.48
N ASN A 134 -18.71 2.20 -15.18
CA ASN A 134 -18.88 3.37 -14.33
C ASN A 134 -17.57 4.13 -14.15
N TRP A 135 -16.43 3.44 -14.12
CA TRP A 135 -15.13 4.10 -14.03
C TRP A 135 -14.79 4.87 -15.30
N THR A 136 -15.10 4.30 -16.47
CA THR A 136 -14.97 5.02 -17.73
C THR A 136 -15.87 6.26 -17.78
N ILE A 137 -17.11 6.16 -17.27
CA ILE A 137 -18.04 7.31 -17.24
C ILE A 137 -17.57 8.39 -16.26
N GLN A 138 -17.09 7.99 -15.07
CA GLN A 138 -16.77 8.91 -13.99
C GLN A 138 -15.37 9.51 -14.08
N TYR A 139 -14.38 8.71 -14.50
CA TYR A 139 -12.97 9.06 -14.49
C TYR A 139 -12.34 9.12 -15.88
N GLY A 140 -13.04 8.63 -16.92
CA GLY A 140 -12.52 8.63 -18.29
C GLY A 140 -11.52 7.51 -18.59
N ILE A 141 -11.18 6.65 -17.63
CA ILE A 141 -10.22 5.55 -17.81
C ILE A 141 -10.79 4.43 -18.68
N THR A 142 -9.96 3.88 -19.56
CA THR A 142 -10.32 2.80 -20.48
C THR A 142 -9.37 1.60 -20.44
N SER A 143 -8.31 1.69 -19.64
CA SER A 143 -7.28 0.67 -19.47
C SER A 143 -7.03 0.35 -18.00
N ASN A 144 -6.27 -0.73 -17.77
CA ASN A 144 -5.84 -1.15 -16.44
C ASN A 144 -4.60 -0.38 -15.94
N TYR A 145 -4.07 0.57 -16.71
CA TYR A 145 -2.87 1.33 -16.37
C TYR A 145 -3.27 2.79 -16.19
N ILE A 146 -3.22 3.28 -14.97
CA ILE A 146 -3.81 4.56 -14.59
C ILE A 146 -2.73 5.49 -14.09
N ILE A 147 -2.83 6.76 -14.48
CA ILE A 147 -2.05 7.86 -13.93
C ILE A 147 -2.96 8.78 -13.12
N PHE A 148 -2.52 9.15 -11.93
CA PHE A 148 -3.08 10.25 -11.13
C PHE A 148 -2.14 11.44 -11.24
N ASP A 149 -2.68 12.57 -11.69
CA ASP A 149 -1.91 13.75 -12.07
C ASP A 149 -2.66 15.00 -11.62
N TYR A 150 -1.96 15.93 -10.94
CA TYR A 150 -2.57 17.16 -10.43
C TYR A 150 -2.52 18.28 -11.47
N ARG A 151 -3.68 18.57 -12.07
CA ARG A 151 -3.81 19.60 -13.10
C ARG A 151 -4.96 20.53 -12.78
N ASN A 152 -4.74 21.83 -12.98
CA ASN A 152 -5.78 22.85 -12.85
C ASN A 152 -6.51 22.86 -11.49
N GLY A 153 -5.83 22.46 -10.40
CA GLY A 153 -6.38 22.47 -9.05
C GLY A 153 -7.07 21.16 -8.62
N GLU A 154 -6.97 20.11 -9.43
CA GLU A 154 -7.59 18.81 -9.16
C GLU A 154 -6.73 17.64 -9.59
N ILE A 155 -6.96 16.48 -8.94
CA ILE A 155 -6.37 15.22 -9.37
C ILE A 155 -7.21 14.69 -10.52
N VAL A 156 -6.57 14.52 -11.66
CA VAL A 156 -7.15 14.00 -12.89
C VAL A 156 -6.59 12.61 -13.11
N LEU A 157 -7.45 11.70 -13.58
CA LEU A 157 -7.07 10.33 -13.89
C LEU A 157 -7.00 10.18 -15.41
N ASP A 158 -5.86 9.69 -15.89
CA ASP A 158 -5.64 9.39 -17.31
C ASP A 158 -5.30 7.90 -17.48
N ASP A 159 -5.56 7.35 -18.67
CA ASP A 159 -4.90 6.13 -19.10
C ASP A 159 -3.39 6.39 -19.26
N TYR A 160 -2.57 5.45 -18.81
CA TYR A 160 -1.12 5.54 -18.92
C TYR A 160 -0.67 5.57 -20.38
N ASP A 161 0.05 6.63 -20.74
CA ASP A 161 0.74 6.77 -22.02
C ASP A 161 2.26 6.84 -21.78
N PRO A 162 3.05 5.83 -22.20
CA PRO A 162 4.49 5.81 -21.98
C PRO A 162 5.26 6.91 -22.71
N GLU A 163 4.67 7.57 -23.72
CA GLU A 163 5.28 8.75 -24.35
C GLU A 163 5.15 9.99 -23.47
N LYS A 164 4.07 10.07 -22.68
CA LYS A 164 3.79 11.19 -21.77
C LYS A 164 4.38 10.96 -20.38
N TYR A 165 4.32 9.74 -19.88
CA TYR A 165 4.71 9.35 -18.52
C TYR A 165 5.77 8.23 -18.58
N PRO A 166 7.04 8.52 -18.87
CA PRO A 166 8.07 7.49 -18.91
C PRO A 166 8.35 6.86 -17.52
N VAL A 167 7.66 5.75 -17.21
CA VAL A 167 7.99 4.91 -16.04
C VAL A 167 9.37 4.27 -16.23
N LYS A 168 10.29 4.55 -15.32
CA LYS A 168 11.66 4.02 -15.40
C LYS A 168 11.65 2.57 -14.94
N LYS A 169 11.89 1.64 -15.86
CA LYS A 169 12.19 0.24 -15.48
C LYS A 169 13.46 0.23 -14.62
N LYS A 170 13.29 -0.01 -13.32
CA LYS A 170 14.40 -0.29 -12.38
C LYS A 170 15.12 -1.58 -12.78
#